data_AF-A0A2Z3GRG6-F1
#
_entry.id   AF-A0A2Z3GRG6-F1
#
_cell.length_a   1.000
_cell.length_b   1.000
_cell.length_c   1.000
_cell.angle_alpha   90.00
_cell.angle_beta   90.00
_cell.angle_gamma   90.00
#
_symmetry.space_group_name_H-M   'P 1'
#
loop_
_entity.id
_entity.type
_entity.pdbx_description
1 polymer ?
#
loop_
_entity_poly.entity_id
_entity_poly.type
_entity_poly.pdbx_seq_one_letter_code
_entity_poly.pdbx_strand_id
1 'polypeptide(L)' 'MRAKIMDLALNGSGVRDTARVLGISPQTVMGELKKRLKR' A
#
# COMPACT_ATOMS: atom_id res chain seq x y z
N MET A 1 6.16 -1.20 -8.63
CA MET A 1 4.85 -1.32 -7.95
C MET A 1 4.94 -1.24 -6.43
N ARG A 2 5.72 -2.10 -5.76
CA ARG A 2 5.83 -2.14 -4.28
C ARG A 2 6.29 -0.83 -3.63
N ALA A 3 7.31 -0.18 -4.18
CA ALA A 3 7.78 1.11 -3.68
C ALA A 3 6.68 2.20 -3.73
N LYS A 4 5.85 2.18 -4.79
CA LYS A 4 4.77 3.15 -4.97
C LYS A 4 3.62 2.94 -3.96
N ILE A 5 3.30 1.68 -3.64
CA ILE A 5 2.35 1.33 -2.57
C ILE A 5 2.84 1.86 -1.22
N MET A 6 4.12 1.67 -0.91
CA MET A 6 4.74 2.12 0.34
C MET A 6 4.74 3.64 0.44
N ASP A 7 5.17 4.31 -0.63
CA ASP A 7 5.28 5.77 -0.66
C ASP A 7 3.92 6.43 -0.43
N LEU A 8 2.89 6.01 -1.18
CA LEU A 8 1.53 6.52 -0.97
C LEU A 8 1.01 6.18 0.43
N ALA A 9 1.05 4.90 0.83
CA ALA A 9 0.42 4.47 2.08
C ALA A 9 1.10 5.04 3.33
N LEU A 10 2.42 5.27 3.29
CA LEU A 10 3.19 5.85 4.41
C LEU A 10 3.16 7.38 4.42
N ASN A 11 2.96 8.03 3.27
CA ASN A 11 2.80 9.50 3.18
C ASN A 11 1.35 9.96 3.49
N GLY A 12 0.59 9.16 4.25
CA GLY A 12 -0.73 9.55 4.76
C GLY A 12 -1.94 9.23 3.88
N SER A 13 -1.75 8.65 2.68
CA SER A 13 -2.85 8.21 1.81
C SER A 13 -3.72 7.14 2.49
N GLY A 14 -3.12 6.28 3.31
CA GLY A 14 -3.84 5.16 3.91
C GLY A 14 -4.27 4.11 2.88
N VAL A 15 -4.66 2.92 3.36
CA VAL A 15 -4.75 1.71 2.51
C VAL A 15 -5.76 1.83 1.36
N ARG A 16 -6.91 2.47 1.60
CA ARG A 16 -8.02 2.53 0.61
C ARG A 16 -7.77 3.58 -0.48
N ASP A 17 -7.21 4.73 -0.12
CA ASP A 17 -6.86 5.77 -1.09
C ASP A 17 -5.72 5.31 -1.99
N THR A 18 -4.69 4.68 -1.39
CA THR A 18 -3.59 4.07 -2.14
C THR A 18 -4.10 3.00 -3.12
N ALA A 19 -5.04 2.16 -2.69
CA ALA A 19 -5.66 1.15 -3.54
C ALA A 19 -6.42 1.77 -4.73
N ARG A 20 -7.18 2.84 -4.48
CA ARG A 20 -7.90 3.58 -5.53
C ARG A 20 -6.94 4.24 -6.52
N VAL A 21 -5.91 4.95 -6.04
CA VAL A 21 -4.91 5.64 -6.89
C VAL A 21 -4.15 4.64 -7.76
N LEU A 22 -3.85 3.46 -7.22
CA LEU A 22 -3.06 2.44 -7.92
C LEU A 22 -3.91 1.44 -8.72
N GLY A 23 -5.25 1.54 -8.67
CA GLY A 23 -6.15 0.62 -9.37
C GLY A 23 -6.02 -0.84 -8.92
N ILE A 24 -5.71 -1.08 -7.64
CA ILE A 24 -5.52 -2.42 -7.07
C ILE A 24 -6.39 -2.67 -5.85
N SER A 25 -6.46 -3.93 -5.41
CA SER A 25 -7.21 -4.26 -4.21
C SER A 25 -6.56 -3.67 -2.93
N PRO A 26 -7.36 -3.19 -1.96
CA PRO A 26 -6.87 -2.81 -0.64
C PRO A 26 -6.13 -3.95 0.10
N GLN A 27 -6.48 -5.20 -0.21
CA GLN A 27 -5.83 -6.40 0.36
C GLN A 27 -4.40 -6.54 -0.14
N THR A 28 -4.15 -6.22 -1.41
CA THR A 28 -2.80 -6.17 -1.99
C THR A 28 -1.94 -5.12 -1.29
N VAL A 29 -2.47 -3.92 -1.08
CA VAL A 29 -1.78 -2.83 -0.35
C VAL A 29 -1.42 -3.27 1.07
N MET A 30 -2.40 -3.79 1.82
CA MET A 30 -2.20 -4.27 3.19
C MET A 30 -1.20 -5.44 3.25
N GLY A 31 -1.25 -6.37 2.30
CA GLY A 31 -0.32 -7.49 2.22
C GLY A 31 1.13 -7.03 2.02
N GLU A 32 1.36 -6.03 1.16
CA GLU A 32 2.67 -5.43 0.99
C GLU A 32 3.14 -4.72 2.27
N LEU A 33 2.27 -3.93 2.93
CA LEU A 33 2.59 -3.28 4.21
C LEU A 33 2.99 -4.29 5.29
N LYS A 34 2.27 -5.42 5.42
CA LYS A 34 2.60 -6.49 6.37
C LYS A 34 3.93 -7.18 6.04
N LYS A 35 4.27 -7.37 4.76
CA LYS A 35 5.58 -7.93 4.35
C LYS A 35 6.74 -7.04 4.77
N ARG A 36 6.53 -5.71 4.79
CA ARG A 36 7.53 -4.76 5.30
C ARG A 36 7.74 -4.90 6.81
N LEU A 37 6.69 -5.10 7.59
CA LEU A 37 6.78 -5.29 9.05
C LEU A 37 7.41 -6.62 9.48
N LYS A 38 7.47 -7.61 8.57
CA LYS A 38 8.05 -8.94 8.83
C LYS A 38 9.50 -9.09 8.36
N ARG A 39 10.09 -8.06 7.75
CA ARG A 39 11.51 -8.00 7.37
C ARG A 39 12.22 -7.03 8.29
#